data_AF-R6WK21-F1
#
_entry.id   AF-R6WK21-F1
#
_cell.length_a   1.000
_cell.length_b   1.000
_cell.length_c   1.000
_cell.angle_alpha   90.00
_cell.angle_beta   90.00
_cell.angle_gamma   90.00
#
_symmetry.space_group_name_H-M   'P 1'
#
loop_
_entity.id
_entity.type
_entity.pdbx_description
1 polymer ?
#
loop_
_entity_poly.entity_id
_entity_poly.type
_entity_poly.pdbx_seq_one_letter_code
_entity_poly.pdbx_strand_id
1 'polypeptide(L)'
;MKKNALTAILVAALLLTAGCSKNDAEQGSGVNSEPIAVSDVSEEESSGEAQSEAAQSEQQEESTEESIPMEESFDVYVPNPDNVVTESDAKLSTDKTEYKSGENVTVHFSGTDEKDWIGFYNETEGPGTVPAIVWKYSVGEGDLIFTVNSIGKAGRYTAFLCDNDGYVVLAETTITIIDEDTNDYGAKSVTLDVAFDDNGISHAVATVTPGSEVKAEYRLYWSKNGNPLEGYEPIFKTEHSGTDPFDMELNAGLFMPDDADGVCVVVRKGSSTVCSTAAPDSMKLKQSKHLYDFAVITDLHINKDRSEFTSHLKAAMENIKTLYPDCTAIFTVGDNTDNGYAEQYELLMDTIAACKPTAPLYFTLGNHDLMYGTDYNEQVERFRYYTGMRTPYYSVTLEDTKFIVLASDSLDGNGTMGKTERDWLRAELEKCGKNDRIFLFVHQPLIETVSGSLYSRDNEIQDWYGFYDSGNIIHDMLREYPNATLFTGHTHWTLESYQPVLIGNGRDASFVNCASVGYLWTDEDKSTGGSEGIFVEVYEDYILIRGREYRNNTWCAATQICIPRF
;
A
#
# COMPACT_ATOMS: atom_id res chain seq x y z
N MET A 1 -42.48 -25.89 21.93
CA MET A 1 -42.71 -24.88 20.86
C MET A 1 -43.33 -23.64 21.47
N LYS A 2 -42.49 -22.66 21.85
CA LYS A 2 -42.85 -21.29 22.22
C LYS A 2 -41.54 -20.51 22.42
N LYS A 3 -41.46 -19.37 21.72
CA LYS A 3 -40.70 -18.13 21.93
C LYS A 3 -39.59 -18.12 22.98
N ASN A 4 -38.40 -17.62 22.60
CA ASN A 4 -37.90 -16.34 23.13
C ASN A 4 -36.75 -15.78 22.28
N ALA A 5 -36.71 -14.45 22.25
CA ALA A 5 -35.85 -13.58 21.48
C ALA A 5 -34.38 -13.61 21.95
N LEU A 6 -33.46 -13.29 21.05
CA LEU A 6 -32.19 -12.65 21.41
C LEU A 6 -31.89 -11.52 20.43
N THR A 7 -31.49 -10.42 21.06
CA THR A 7 -31.22 -9.07 20.59
C THR A 7 -30.03 -9.02 19.63
N ALA A 8 -30.16 -8.28 18.52
CA ALA A 8 -29.06 -7.94 17.63
C ALA A 8 -28.26 -6.77 18.21
N ILE A 9 -26.94 -6.93 18.33
CA ILE A 9 -25.98 -5.84 18.49
C ILE A 9 -25.58 -5.42 17.07
N LEU A 10 -25.84 -4.15 16.77
CA LEU A 10 -25.52 -3.49 15.51
C LEU A 10 -24.05 -3.05 15.58
N VAL A 11 -23.19 -3.62 14.74
CA VAL A 11 -21.93 -2.99 14.32
C VAL A 11 -22.11 -2.69 12.83
N ALA A 12 -22.33 -1.42 12.51
CA ALA A 12 -22.49 -0.97 11.14
C ALA A 12 -21.10 -0.67 10.56
N ALA A 13 -20.62 -1.56 9.70
CA ALA A 13 -19.66 -1.21 8.66
C ALA A 13 -20.48 -0.72 7.46
N LEU A 14 -20.32 0.55 7.07
CA LEU A 14 -20.91 1.08 5.85
C LEU A 14 -20.06 0.62 4.66
N LEU A 15 -20.59 -0.32 3.86
CA LEU A 15 -20.25 -0.52 2.45
C LEU A 15 -21.37 0.16 1.64
N LEU A 16 -21.02 1.12 0.79
CA LEU A 16 -21.94 1.72 -0.17
C LEU A 16 -21.65 1.15 -1.56
N THR A 17 -22.42 0.13 -1.95
CA THR A 17 -22.61 -0.30 -3.33
C THR A 17 -23.59 0.65 -4.02
N ALA A 18 -23.15 1.40 -5.04
CA ALA A 18 -24.04 2.16 -5.91
C ALA A 18 -24.51 1.28 -7.09
N GLY A 19 -25.51 0.45 -6.85
CA GLY A 19 -26.24 -0.24 -7.92
C GLY A 19 -27.38 0.63 -8.45
N CYS A 20 -27.24 1.18 -9.66
CA CYS A 20 -28.36 1.78 -10.40
C CYS A 20 -29.07 0.71 -11.22
N SER A 21 -30.35 0.48 -10.91
CA SER A 21 -31.23 -0.42 -11.66
C SER A 21 -31.56 0.14 -13.05
N LYS A 22 -31.50 -0.73 -14.06
CA LYS A 22 -32.24 -0.58 -15.31
C LYS A 22 -33.49 -1.45 -15.21
N ASN A 23 -34.66 -0.82 -15.32
CA ASN A 23 -35.92 -1.52 -15.54
C ASN A 23 -36.09 -1.78 -17.03
N ASP A 24 -36.18 -3.06 -17.40
CA ASP A 24 -36.76 -3.49 -18.66
C ASP A 24 -38.29 -3.43 -18.58
N ALA A 25 -38.92 -2.87 -19.61
CA ALA A 25 -40.32 -3.10 -19.92
C ALA A 25 -40.44 -3.30 -21.44
N GLU A 26 -40.80 -4.51 -21.83
CA GLU A 26 -40.98 -4.94 -23.21
C GLU A 26 -42.47 -4.92 -23.61
N GLN A 27 -42.69 -4.67 -24.91
CA GLN A 27 -43.85 -5.00 -25.76
C GLN A 27 -45.00 -4.00 -25.95
N GLY A 28 -45.21 -3.65 -27.24
CA GLY A 28 -46.54 -3.82 -27.85
C GLY A 28 -47.05 -2.76 -28.84
N SER A 29 -46.70 -2.92 -30.13
CA SER A 29 -47.53 -2.68 -31.34
C SER A 29 -48.12 -1.29 -31.67
N GLY A 30 -48.00 -0.89 -32.96
CA GLY A 30 -49.11 -0.21 -33.66
C GLY A 30 -48.82 1.02 -34.54
N VAL A 31 -48.53 0.77 -35.82
CA VAL A 31 -49.17 1.39 -37.02
C VAL A 31 -49.13 2.93 -37.28
N ASN A 32 -48.51 3.25 -38.42
CA ASN A 32 -48.79 4.28 -39.46
C ASN A 32 -48.53 5.79 -39.31
N SER A 33 -48.08 6.30 -40.48
CA SER A 33 -48.29 7.58 -41.17
C SER A 33 -47.37 8.78 -40.89
N GLU A 34 -46.45 8.97 -41.84
CA GLU A 34 -46.14 10.15 -42.67
C GLU A 34 -46.25 11.61 -42.15
N PRO A 35 -45.47 12.54 -42.76
CA PRO A 35 -44.93 13.74 -42.12
C PRO A 35 -45.67 15.03 -42.48
N ILE A 36 -45.53 16.07 -41.65
CA ILE A 36 -45.89 17.45 -42.00
C ILE A 36 -44.84 18.42 -41.48
N ALA A 37 -44.47 19.35 -42.34
CA ALA A 37 -43.46 20.39 -42.17
C ALA A 37 -44.07 21.75 -41.79
N VAL A 38 -43.15 22.68 -41.48
CA VAL A 38 -43.21 24.16 -41.61
C VAL A 38 -43.82 24.97 -40.47
N SER A 39 -42.99 25.83 -39.86
CA SER A 39 -43.06 27.32 -39.80
C SER A 39 -42.27 27.80 -38.57
N ASP A 40 -41.12 28.47 -38.72
CA ASP A 40 -40.93 29.92 -38.94
C ASP A 40 -41.87 30.80 -38.10
N VAL A 41 -41.35 31.47 -37.07
CA VAL A 41 -41.47 32.94 -36.88
C VAL A 41 -40.29 33.47 -36.05
N SER A 42 -39.79 34.58 -36.56
CA SER A 42 -38.75 35.55 -36.25
C SER A 42 -38.82 36.32 -34.91
N GLU A 43 -37.62 36.74 -34.47
CA GLU A 43 -37.20 38.13 -34.13
C GLU A 43 -37.83 38.84 -32.91
N GLU A 44 -36.99 39.33 -31.99
CA GLU A 44 -36.55 40.74 -32.00
C GLU A 44 -35.54 41.02 -30.87
N GLU A 45 -34.61 41.92 -31.20
CA GLU A 45 -33.56 42.50 -30.37
C GLU A 45 -34.11 43.43 -29.27
N SER A 46 -33.29 43.71 -28.24
CA SER A 46 -33.19 45.07 -27.69
C SER A 46 -31.95 45.23 -26.80
N SER A 47 -31.09 46.12 -27.25
CA SER A 47 -29.93 46.77 -26.64
C SER A 47 -30.19 47.55 -25.34
N GLY A 48 -29.13 47.83 -24.58
CA GLY A 48 -29.07 48.94 -23.62
C GLY A 48 -27.77 49.03 -22.80
N GLU A 49 -26.83 49.87 -23.23
CA GLU A 49 -25.74 50.51 -22.44
C GLU A 49 -26.37 51.50 -21.40
N ALA A 50 -25.76 52.10 -20.36
CA ALA A 50 -24.38 52.50 -20.04
C ALA A 50 -24.26 52.98 -18.56
N GLN A 51 -23.05 52.87 -17.99
CA GLN A 51 -22.24 53.87 -17.23
C GLN A 51 -22.60 54.51 -15.85
N SER A 52 -21.50 54.69 -15.09
CA SER A 52 -21.11 55.76 -14.12
C SER A 52 -21.51 55.54 -12.64
N GLU A 53 -20.75 55.90 -11.58
CA GLU A 53 -19.51 56.67 -11.40
C GLU A 53 -18.98 56.45 -9.94
N ALA A 54 -17.81 57.01 -9.65
CA ALA A 54 -16.95 56.80 -8.48
C ALA A 54 -17.28 57.65 -7.23
N ALA A 55 -16.71 57.30 -6.06
CA ALA A 55 -16.06 58.27 -5.15
C ALA A 55 -15.23 57.57 -4.05
N GLN A 56 -13.99 58.06 -3.91
CA GLN A 56 -12.97 57.71 -2.94
C GLN A 56 -13.16 58.44 -1.59
N SER A 57 -12.53 57.94 -0.53
CA SER A 57 -11.82 58.81 0.42
C SER A 57 -10.66 58.06 1.08
N GLU A 58 -9.44 58.47 0.75
CA GLU A 58 -8.20 58.22 1.51
C GLU A 58 -8.05 59.26 2.64
N GLN A 59 -7.40 58.88 3.74
CA GLN A 59 -6.28 59.64 4.31
C GLN A 59 -5.45 58.80 5.31
N GLN A 60 -4.15 58.71 5.01
CA GLN A 60 -3.00 58.41 5.89
C GLN A 60 -2.91 59.45 7.03
N GLU A 61 -2.21 59.30 8.15
CA GLU A 61 -0.82 58.92 8.48
C GLU A 61 -0.81 58.92 10.05
N GLU A 62 0.01 58.23 10.85
CA GLU A 62 1.47 58.19 10.93
C GLU A 62 1.85 57.24 12.10
N SER A 63 3.10 56.79 12.08
CA SER A 63 3.79 55.83 12.95
C SER A 63 3.90 56.18 14.44
N THR A 64 3.83 55.15 15.29
CA THR A 64 4.66 55.02 16.51
C THR A 64 5.09 53.57 16.70
N GLU A 65 6.41 53.34 16.65
CA GLU A 65 7.06 52.17 17.24
C GLU A 65 6.75 52.11 18.74
N GLU A 66 6.08 51.05 19.18
CA GLU A 66 6.23 50.55 20.55
C GLU A 66 6.47 49.04 20.49
N SER A 67 7.71 48.68 20.82
CA SER A 67 8.15 47.33 21.16
C SER A 67 7.32 46.78 22.32
N ILE A 68 6.61 45.67 22.09
CA ILE A 68 5.98 44.88 23.16
C ILE A 68 6.86 43.63 23.39
N PRO A 69 7.10 43.22 24.65
CA PRO A 69 8.22 42.36 25.01
C PRO A 69 8.02 40.91 24.58
N MET A 70 9.12 40.27 24.18
CA MET A 70 9.31 38.83 24.33
C MET A 70 9.19 38.42 25.80
N GLU A 71 8.82 37.16 25.99
CA GLU A 71 8.71 36.39 27.25
C GLU A 71 7.32 36.35 27.88
N GLU A 72 6.43 35.58 27.24
CA GLU A 72 5.78 34.50 27.98
C GLU A 72 6.26 33.17 27.40
N SER A 73 7.10 32.49 28.18
CA SER A 73 7.54 31.13 27.92
C SER A 73 6.32 30.21 27.90
N PHE A 74 5.94 29.74 26.71
CA PHE A 74 5.24 28.46 26.64
C PHE A 74 6.28 27.40 26.91
N ASP A 75 6.18 26.77 28.08
CA ASP A 75 6.95 25.58 28.38
C ASP A 75 6.69 24.57 27.26
N VAL A 76 7.75 24.26 26.54
CA VAL A 76 7.84 23.07 25.70
C VAL A 76 7.37 21.90 26.57
N TYR A 77 6.47 21.07 26.04
CA TYR A 77 6.26 19.75 26.63
C TYR A 77 7.60 19.02 26.65
N VAL A 78 8.23 19.03 27.81
CA VAL A 78 9.34 18.17 28.16
C VAL A 78 8.71 16.80 28.41
N PRO A 79 9.13 15.75 27.69
CA PRO A 79 8.72 14.39 27.99
C PRO A 79 8.97 14.12 29.47
N ASN A 80 7.97 13.57 30.15
CA ASN A 80 8.13 13.11 31.52
C ASN A 80 9.38 12.19 31.59
N PRO A 81 10.43 12.54 32.36
CA PRO A 81 11.60 11.70 32.50
C PRO A 81 11.36 10.52 33.46
N ASP A 82 10.15 10.40 34.03
CA ASP A 82 9.71 9.19 34.72
C ASP A 82 8.78 8.36 33.83
N ASN A 83 9.34 7.83 32.74
CA ASN A 83 9.14 6.41 32.41
C ASN A 83 10.41 5.68 32.84
N VAL A 84 10.67 5.75 34.14
CA VAL A 84 11.25 4.61 34.81
C VAL A 84 10.19 3.52 34.68
N VAL A 85 10.49 2.48 33.91
CA VAL A 85 9.94 1.16 34.22
C VAL A 85 10.31 0.94 35.67
N THR A 86 9.38 1.21 36.59
CA THR A 86 9.39 0.43 37.83
C THR A 86 9.26 -0.99 37.33
N GLU A 87 10.24 -1.84 37.63
CA GLU A 87 10.05 -3.27 37.53
C GLU A 87 8.66 -3.54 38.12
N SER A 88 7.73 -3.86 37.24
CA SER A 88 6.45 -4.32 37.69
C SER A 88 6.77 -5.62 38.44
N ASP A 89 6.30 -5.75 39.67
CA ASP A 89 6.25 -7.06 40.33
C ASP A 89 5.30 -8.00 39.57
N ALA A 90 4.63 -7.51 38.51
CA ALA A 90 3.82 -8.33 37.65
C ALA A 90 4.64 -9.39 36.95
N LYS A 91 4.17 -10.62 37.10
CA LYS A 91 4.79 -11.80 36.51
C LYS A 91 3.77 -12.45 35.64
N LEU A 92 4.24 -12.96 34.51
CA LEU A 92 3.46 -13.78 33.61
C LEU A 92 4.28 -15.02 33.28
N SER A 93 3.67 -16.18 33.44
CA SER A 93 4.26 -17.44 33.01
C SER A 93 3.15 -18.42 32.67
N THR A 94 3.52 -19.51 32.01
CA THR A 94 2.60 -20.58 31.65
C THR A 94 3.05 -21.90 32.28
N ASP A 95 2.12 -22.83 32.47
CA ASP A 95 2.42 -24.13 33.06
C ASP A 95 3.39 -24.97 32.20
N LYS A 96 3.44 -24.69 30.89
CA LYS A 96 4.36 -25.25 29.90
C LYS A 96 4.73 -24.19 28.87
N THR A 97 5.73 -24.49 28.05
CA THR A 97 6.07 -23.69 26.87
C THR A 97 5.60 -24.33 25.56
N GLU A 98 5.12 -25.58 25.61
CA GLU A 98 4.61 -26.33 24.46
C GLU A 98 3.27 -27.00 24.80
N TYR A 99 2.31 -26.86 23.89
CA TYR A 99 0.94 -27.36 24.05
C TYR A 99 0.43 -28.05 22.80
N LYS A 100 -0.37 -29.10 22.97
CA LYS A 100 -1.05 -29.80 21.88
C LYS A 100 -2.46 -29.27 21.68
N SER A 101 -3.00 -29.49 20.49
CA SER A 101 -4.41 -29.22 20.20
C SER A 101 -5.34 -29.85 21.25
N GLY A 102 -6.32 -29.07 21.74
CA GLY A 102 -7.23 -29.51 22.80
C GLY A 102 -6.68 -29.46 24.24
N GLU A 103 -5.40 -29.14 24.45
CA GLU A 103 -4.90 -28.82 25.79
C GLU A 103 -5.39 -27.45 26.27
N ASN A 104 -5.25 -27.24 27.58
CA ASN A 104 -5.48 -25.96 28.22
C ASN A 104 -4.13 -25.31 28.52
N VAL A 105 -3.99 -24.04 28.17
CA VAL A 105 -2.90 -23.18 28.60
C VAL A 105 -3.30 -22.55 29.92
N THR A 106 -2.57 -22.88 30.99
CA THR A 106 -2.75 -22.24 32.30
C THR A 106 -1.72 -21.13 32.41
N VAL A 107 -2.22 -19.89 32.46
CA VAL A 107 -1.40 -18.68 32.59
C VAL A 107 -1.40 -18.26 34.05
N HIS A 108 -0.23 -18.25 34.67
CA HIS A 108 0.00 -17.80 36.03
C HIS A 108 0.36 -16.31 36.01
N PHE A 109 -0.37 -15.50 36.77
CA PHE A 109 -0.13 -14.07 36.88
C PHE A 109 -0.16 -13.59 38.32
N SER A 110 0.60 -12.54 38.62
CA SER A 110 0.60 -11.83 39.90
C SER A 110 0.84 -10.35 39.68
N GLY A 111 0.61 -9.51 40.69
CA GLY A 111 1.00 -8.10 40.66
C GLY A 111 0.12 -7.22 39.77
N THR A 112 -1.14 -7.60 39.58
CA THR A 112 -2.09 -6.89 38.70
C THR A 112 -3.20 -6.18 39.48
N ASP A 113 -3.87 -5.23 38.82
CA ASP A 113 -5.04 -4.53 39.36
C ASP A 113 -6.38 -4.94 38.70
N GLU A 114 -7.47 -4.23 39.01
CA GLU A 114 -8.83 -4.60 38.60
C GLU A 114 -9.10 -4.49 37.08
N LYS A 115 -8.24 -3.80 36.32
CA LYS A 115 -8.44 -3.51 34.89
C LYS A 115 -7.34 -4.10 34.00
N ASP A 116 -6.37 -4.79 34.61
CA ASP A 116 -5.35 -5.50 33.85
C ASP A 116 -5.94 -6.72 33.16
N TRP A 117 -5.38 -7.06 32.01
CA TRP A 117 -5.87 -8.17 31.19
C TRP A 117 -4.73 -8.89 30.47
N ILE A 118 -4.96 -10.17 30.20
CA ILE A 118 -4.04 -11.04 29.45
C ILE A 118 -4.66 -11.37 28.10
N GLY A 119 -3.91 -11.15 27.03
CA GLY A 119 -4.31 -11.48 25.65
C GLY A 119 -3.23 -12.26 24.89
N PHE A 120 -3.67 -13.17 24.01
CA PHE A 120 -2.80 -13.93 23.10
C PHE A 120 -2.77 -13.31 21.70
N TYR A 121 -1.58 -13.33 21.09
CA TYR A 121 -1.29 -12.80 19.76
C TYR A 121 -0.39 -13.77 19.00
N ASN A 122 -0.38 -13.67 17.66
CA ASN A 122 0.63 -14.38 16.86
C ASN A 122 2.03 -13.81 17.16
N GLU A 123 3.09 -14.58 16.87
CA GLU A 123 4.48 -14.23 17.24
C GLU A 123 4.92 -12.81 16.85
N THR A 124 4.41 -12.26 15.74
CA THR A 124 4.79 -10.93 15.21
C THR A 124 3.79 -9.84 15.55
N GLU A 125 2.74 -10.14 16.31
CA GLU A 125 1.64 -9.24 16.66
C GLU A 125 1.67 -8.92 18.15
N GLY A 126 1.05 -7.80 18.51
CA GLY A 126 0.97 -7.43 19.92
C GLY A 126 -0.14 -6.42 20.26
N PRO A 127 -0.32 -6.14 21.55
CA PRO A 127 -1.32 -5.21 22.06
C PRO A 127 -1.25 -3.86 21.34
N GLY A 128 -2.40 -3.34 20.91
CA GLY A 128 -2.52 -2.04 20.24
C GLY A 128 -2.19 -2.04 18.73
N THR A 129 -1.74 -3.17 18.16
CA THR A 129 -1.50 -3.30 16.70
C THR A 129 -2.61 -4.08 15.99
N VAL A 130 -3.18 -5.08 16.67
CA VAL A 130 -4.34 -5.87 16.25
C VAL A 130 -5.16 -6.22 17.50
N PRO A 131 -6.45 -6.62 17.36
CA PRO A 131 -7.19 -7.18 18.48
C PRO A 131 -6.54 -8.48 18.98
N ALA A 132 -6.55 -8.71 20.30
CA ALA A 132 -6.12 -10.00 20.86
C ALA A 132 -6.96 -11.15 20.29
N ILE A 133 -6.31 -12.28 19.98
CA ILE A 133 -6.98 -13.47 19.46
C ILE A 133 -8.01 -13.99 20.49
N VAL A 134 -7.57 -14.03 21.75
CA VAL A 134 -8.40 -14.32 22.91
C VAL A 134 -7.81 -13.57 24.10
N TRP A 135 -8.67 -13.04 24.98
CA TRP A 135 -8.22 -12.31 26.17
C TRP A 135 -9.18 -12.49 27.35
N LYS A 136 -8.68 -12.23 28.56
CA LYS A 136 -9.44 -12.22 29.82
C LYS A 136 -8.83 -11.22 30.80
N TYR A 137 -9.65 -10.58 31.65
CA TYR A 137 -9.16 -9.79 32.77
C TYR A 137 -8.40 -10.65 33.80
N SER A 138 -7.34 -10.08 34.36
CA SER A 138 -6.40 -10.71 35.29
C SER A 138 -6.26 -9.85 36.53
N VAL A 139 -7.08 -10.10 37.56
CA VAL A 139 -7.17 -9.26 38.76
C VAL A 139 -6.41 -9.86 39.95
N GLY A 140 -5.46 -9.11 40.52
CA GLY A 140 -4.66 -9.51 41.68
C GLY A 140 -3.56 -10.53 41.38
N GLU A 141 -3.79 -11.78 41.81
CA GLU A 141 -2.91 -12.93 41.58
C GLU A 141 -3.75 -14.18 41.37
N GLY A 142 -3.38 -15.01 40.40
CA GLY A 142 -4.04 -16.28 40.16
C GLY A 142 -3.72 -16.90 38.81
N ASP A 143 -4.63 -17.78 38.39
CA ASP A 143 -4.50 -18.57 37.16
C ASP A 143 -5.65 -18.25 36.19
N LEU A 144 -5.32 -18.04 34.92
CA LEU A 144 -6.29 -18.00 33.82
C LEU A 144 -6.10 -19.21 32.91
N ILE A 145 -7.22 -19.85 32.56
CA ILE A 145 -7.22 -20.99 31.65
C ILE A 145 -7.72 -20.56 30.28
N PHE A 146 -6.93 -20.80 29.26
CA PHE A 146 -7.28 -20.64 27.85
C PHE A 146 -7.25 -22.00 27.15
N THR A 147 -8.21 -22.29 26.28
CA THR A 147 -8.13 -23.51 25.46
C THR A 147 -7.21 -23.23 24.28
N VAL A 148 -6.34 -24.17 23.91
CA VAL A 148 -5.46 -24.04 22.73
C VAL A 148 -6.25 -23.67 21.48
N ASN A 149 -7.45 -24.24 21.31
CA ASN A 149 -8.33 -23.95 20.17
C ASN A 149 -8.84 -22.50 20.12
N SER A 150 -8.86 -21.79 21.26
CA SER A 150 -9.20 -20.36 21.32
C SER A 150 -8.00 -19.46 21.03
N ILE A 151 -6.78 -19.99 21.14
CA ILE A 151 -5.53 -19.26 20.87
C ILE A 151 -5.13 -19.39 19.40
N GLY A 152 -5.19 -20.61 18.84
CA GLY A 152 -4.85 -20.79 17.43
C GLY A 152 -4.50 -22.21 17.02
N LYS A 153 -3.92 -22.34 15.82
CA LYS A 153 -3.40 -23.60 15.27
C LYS A 153 -1.96 -23.83 15.74
N ALA A 154 -1.29 -24.85 15.19
CA ALA A 154 0.14 -25.04 15.45
C ALA A 154 0.95 -23.79 15.02
N GLY A 155 1.80 -23.30 15.91
CA GLY A 155 2.49 -22.02 15.75
C GLY A 155 3.01 -21.45 17.07
N ARG A 156 3.78 -20.37 16.99
CA ARG A 156 4.29 -19.63 18.16
C ARG A 156 3.37 -18.45 18.46
N TYR A 157 3.06 -18.28 19.74
CA TYR A 157 2.14 -17.26 20.24
C TYR A 157 2.72 -16.58 21.46
N THR A 158 2.44 -15.29 21.61
CA THR A 158 2.85 -14.51 22.77
C THR A 158 1.62 -14.09 23.57
N ALA A 159 1.65 -14.37 24.87
CA ALA A 159 0.71 -13.83 25.83
C ALA A 159 1.28 -12.55 26.43
N PHE A 160 0.52 -11.46 26.38
CA PHE A 160 0.86 -10.19 26.99
C PHE A 160 -0.09 -9.89 28.13
N LEU A 161 0.45 -9.47 29.27
CA LEU A 161 -0.27 -8.86 30.37
C LEU A 161 -0.24 -7.34 30.17
N CYS A 162 -1.41 -6.71 30.06
CA CYS A 162 -1.56 -5.29 29.73
C CYS A 162 -2.24 -4.52 30.86
N ASP A 163 -1.82 -3.26 31.02
CA ASP A 163 -2.25 -2.35 32.08
C ASP A 163 -3.60 -1.70 31.80
N ASN A 164 -4.50 -1.71 32.79
CA ASN A 164 -5.62 -0.77 32.94
C ASN A 164 -6.50 -0.50 31.69
N ASP A 165 -7.11 -1.53 31.10
CA ASP A 165 -7.90 -1.45 29.85
C ASP A 165 -7.12 -0.89 28.63
N GLY A 166 -5.81 -0.68 28.78
CA GLY A 166 -4.90 -0.16 27.77
C GLY A 166 -3.99 -1.24 27.19
N TYR A 167 -2.99 -0.82 26.41
CA TYR A 167 -2.05 -1.70 25.70
C TYR A 167 -0.61 -1.60 26.20
N VAL A 168 -0.39 -0.95 27.36
CA VAL A 168 0.93 -0.91 28.01
C VAL A 168 1.25 -2.30 28.55
N VAL A 169 2.33 -2.91 28.08
CA VAL A 169 2.72 -4.28 28.46
C VAL A 169 3.45 -4.28 29.81
N LEU A 170 2.94 -5.06 30.75
CA LEU A 170 3.52 -5.26 32.09
C LEU A 170 4.41 -6.50 32.18
N ALA A 171 4.06 -7.57 31.44
CA ALA A 171 4.84 -8.80 31.33
C ALA A 171 4.40 -9.60 30.10
N GLU A 172 5.26 -10.50 29.61
CA GLU A 172 4.96 -11.36 28.47
C GLU A 172 5.52 -12.78 28.67
N THR A 173 4.94 -13.75 27.96
CA THR A 173 5.48 -15.11 27.86
C THR A 173 5.09 -15.73 26.52
N THR A 174 5.95 -16.58 25.97
CA THR A 174 5.73 -17.26 24.69
C THR A 174 5.34 -18.72 24.90
N ILE A 175 4.41 -19.20 24.07
CA ILE A 175 4.07 -20.61 23.96
C ILE A 175 4.20 -21.10 22.51
N THR A 176 4.38 -22.40 22.33
CA THR A 176 4.30 -23.06 21.03
C THR A 176 3.17 -24.07 21.04
N ILE A 177 2.22 -23.94 20.11
CA ILE A 177 1.24 -24.98 19.85
C ILE A 177 1.86 -25.95 18.84
N ILE A 178 1.96 -27.22 19.20
CA ILE A 178 2.54 -28.29 18.38
C ILE A 178 1.43 -29.10 17.69
N ASP A 179 1.66 -29.47 16.43
CA ASP A 179 0.73 -30.28 15.63
C ASP A 179 0.83 -31.76 16.07
N GLU A 180 -0.30 -32.47 16.14
CA GLU A 180 -0.32 -33.94 16.33
C GLU A 180 -0.11 -34.68 15.01
N ASP A 181 -0.20 -33.96 13.90
CA ASP A 181 0.05 -34.49 12.56
C ASP A 181 1.55 -34.69 12.32
N THR A 182 2.02 -35.93 12.43
CA THR A 182 3.41 -36.31 12.16
C THR A 182 3.71 -36.48 10.67
N ASN A 183 2.73 -36.26 9.78
CA ASN A 183 2.97 -36.37 8.34
C ASN A 183 3.84 -35.20 7.87
N ASP A 184 4.76 -35.51 6.97
CA ASP A 184 5.51 -34.50 6.23
C ASP A 184 4.75 -34.12 4.95
N TYR A 185 4.33 -32.87 4.87
CA TYR A 185 3.61 -32.30 3.74
C TYR A 185 4.53 -31.57 2.75
N GLY A 186 5.85 -31.57 2.98
CA GLY A 186 6.85 -30.97 2.09
C GLY A 186 6.68 -31.42 0.63
N ALA A 187 6.93 -30.51 -0.31
CA ALA A 187 6.87 -30.82 -1.73
C ALA A 187 7.89 -31.91 -2.10
N LYS A 188 7.53 -32.82 -3.03
CA LYS A 188 8.42 -33.88 -3.51
C LYS A 188 9.57 -33.32 -4.34
N SER A 189 9.27 -32.31 -5.15
CA SER A 189 10.25 -31.61 -5.97
C SER A 189 9.78 -30.20 -6.29
N VAL A 190 10.75 -29.33 -6.54
CA VAL A 190 10.57 -28.05 -7.20
C VAL A 190 11.60 -27.94 -8.33
N THR A 191 11.20 -27.44 -9.48
CA THR A 191 12.09 -27.04 -10.57
C THR A 191 11.90 -25.56 -10.85
N LEU A 192 12.92 -24.92 -11.42
CA LEU A 192 12.86 -23.52 -11.84
C LEU A 192 13.33 -23.42 -13.29
N ASP A 193 12.40 -23.15 -14.20
CA ASP A 193 12.70 -22.90 -15.60
C ASP A 193 12.80 -21.40 -15.82
N VAL A 194 13.90 -20.96 -16.45
CA VAL A 194 14.21 -19.53 -16.65
C VAL A 194 14.53 -19.28 -18.12
N ALA A 195 13.84 -18.30 -18.70
CA ALA A 195 14.09 -17.76 -20.03
C ALA A 195 14.39 -16.27 -19.96
N PHE A 196 14.99 -15.73 -21.02
CA PHE A 196 15.28 -14.31 -21.15
C PHE A 196 14.88 -13.82 -22.52
N ASP A 197 14.26 -12.64 -22.58
CA ASP A 197 14.11 -11.87 -23.81
C ASP A 197 15.49 -11.38 -24.30
N ASP A 198 15.58 -10.97 -25.58
CA ASP A 198 16.83 -10.48 -26.18
C ASP A 198 17.43 -9.27 -25.44
N ASN A 199 16.60 -8.48 -24.77
CA ASN A 199 17.00 -7.34 -23.96
C ASN A 199 17.31 -7.67 -22.49
N GLY A 200 17.21 -8.95 -22.10
CA GLY A 200 17.57 -9.43 -20.78
C GLY A 200 16.44 -9.43 -19.74
N ILE A 201 15.19 -9.16 -20.12
CA ILE A 201 14.03 -9.37 -19.22
C ILE A 201 13.89 -10.88 -18.95
N SER A 202 13.89 -11.27 -17.69
CA SER A 202 13.70 -12.65 -17.26
C SER A 202 12.23 -13.07 -17.26
N HIS A 203 11.98 -14.34 -17.56
CA HIS A 203 10.69 -15.01 -17.41
C HIS A 203 10.95 -16.34 -16.70
N ALA A 204 10.32 -16.56 -15.55
CA ALA A 204 10.59 -17.74 -14.73
C ALA A 204 9.31 -18.44 -14.28
N VAL A 205 9.34 -19.76 -14.30
CA VAL A 205 8.25 -20.61 -13.80
C VAL A 205 8.83 -21.63 -12.83
N ALA A 206 8.26 -21.68 -11.63
CA ALA A 206 8.57 -22.72 -10.67
C ALA A 206 7.51 -23.82 -10.71
N THR A 207 7.88 -25.04 -11.08
CA THR A 207 6.96 -26.18 -11.09
C THR A 207 7.13 -26.99 -9.82
N VAL A 208 6.05 -27.12 -9.04
CA VAL A 208 6.04 -27.81 -7.75
C VAL A 208 5.29 -29.12 -7.87
N THR A 209 5.91 -30.22 -7.44
CA THR A 209 5.21 -31.51 -7.28
C THR A 209 4.81 -31.70 -5.82
N PRO A 210 3.51 -31.74 -5.50
CA PRO A 210 3.02 -31.90 -4.12
C PRO A 210 3.53 -33.16 -3.40
N GLY A 211 3.81 -32.99 -2.10
CA GLY A 211 4.08 -34.06 -1.14
C GLY A 211 2.89 -34.97 -0.89
N SER A 212 1.71 -34.37 -0.84
CA SER A 212 0.49 -34.93 -0.31
C SER A 212 -0.71 -34.49 -1.14
N GLU A 213 -1.79 -35.27 -1.09
CA GLU A 213 -3.07 -34.95 -1.72
C GLU A 213 -3.88 -33.89 -0.96
N VAL A 214 -3.52 -33.63 0.30
CA VAL A 214 -4.30 -32.74 1.16
C VAL A 214 -4.11 -31.29 0.75
N LYS A 215 -5.21 -30.52 0.72
CA LYS A 215 -5.16 -29.07 0.52
C LYS A 215 -4.21 -28.40 1.51
N ALA A 216 -3.26 -27.62 0.98
CA ALA A 216 -2.25 -26.88 1.72
C ALA A 216 -1.87 -25.60 0.98
N GLU A 217 -1.34 -24.62 1.71
CA GLU A 217 -0.72 -23.42 1.13
C GLU A 217 0.76 -23.71 0.86
N TYR A 218 1.20 -23.44 -0.37
CA TYR A 218 2.57 -23.54 -0.84
C TYR A 218 3.14 -22.14 -0.98
N ARG A 219 4.32 -21.92 -0.39
CA ARG A 219 5.04 -20.65 -0.44
C ARG A 219 6.40 -20.86 -1.09
N LEU A 220 6.64 -20.16 -2.19
CA LEU A 220 7.94 -20.14 -2.86
C LEU A 220 8.77 -18.98 -2.29
N TYR A 221 10.02 -19.25 -1.94
CA TYR A 221 10.97 -18.26 -1.44
C TYR A 221 12.26 -18.31 -2.26
N TRP A 222 12.99 -17.19 -2.31
CA TRP A 222 14.43 -17.25 -2.57
C TRP A 222 15.10 -18.09 -1.49
N SER A 223 16.16 -18.82 -1.84
CA SER A 223 16.85 -19.69 -0.90
C SER A 223 18.34 -19.41 -0.79
N LYS A 224 18.88 -19.70 0.39
CA LYS A 224 20.31 -19.83 0.64
C LYS A 224 20.59 -21.17 1.30
N ASN A 225 21.46 -21.99 0.69
CA ASN A 225 21.75 -23.34 1.15
C ASN A 225 20.47 -24.19 1.35
N GLY A 226 19.49 -24.01 0.47
CA GLY A 226 18.22 -24.75 0.47
C GLY A 226 17.18 -24.32 1.53
N ASN A 227 17.43 -23.25 2.29
CA ASN A 227 16.48 -22.69 3.25
C ASN A 227 15.97 -21.31 2.78
N PRO A 228 14.77 -20.87 3.21
CA PRO A 228 14.27 -19.53 2.89
C PRO A 228 15.29 -18.44 3.21
N LEU A 229 15.46 -17.51 2.27
CA LEU A 229 16.35 -16.37 2.43
C LEU A 229 15.79 -15.43 3.49
N GLU A 230 16.62 -15.10 4.48
CA GLU A 230 16.25 -14.19 5.57
C GLU A 230 15.98 -12.77 5.04
N GLY A 231 14.99 -12.08 5.62
CA GLY A 231 14.65 -10.71 5.26
C GLY A 231 13.80 -10.57 4.00
N TYR A 232 13.33 -11.66 3.40
CA TYR A 232 12.45 -11.66 2.22
C TYR A 232 11.13 -12.38 2.50
N GLU A 233 10.04 -11.78 2.04
CA GLU A 233 8.72 -12.42 1.96
C GLU A 233 8.72 -13.54 0.89
N PRO A 234 7.68 -14.39 0.82
CA PRO A 234 7.51 -15.31 -0.29
C PRO A 234 7.49 -14.58 -1.65
N ILE A 235 8.10 -15.18 -2.67
CA ILE A 235 7.96 -14.76 -4.07
C ILE A 235 6.54 -15.04 -4.56
N PHE A 236 5.95 -16.18 -4.16
CA PHE A 236 4.64 -16.62 -4.62
C PHE A 236 3.94 -17.42 -3.52
N LYS A 237 2.61 -17.26 -3.42
CA LYS A 237 1.75 -17.99 -2.47
C LYS A 237 0.56 -18.56 -3.23
N THR A 238 0.24 -19.83 -3.01
CA THR A 238 -1.02 -20.41 -3.52
C THR A 238 -1.48 -21.60 -2.68
N GLU A 239 -2.79 -21.81 -2.64
CA GLU A 239 -3.35 -23.08 -2.17
C GLU A 239 -3.38 -24.10 -3.30
N HIS A 240 -3.05 -25.36 -2.99
CA HIS A 240 -3.18 -26.47 -3.93
C HIS A 240 -3.63 -27.73 -3.21
N SER A 241 -4.37 -28.60 -3.92
CA SER A 241 -4.82 -29.92 -3.45
C SER A 241 -4.57 -30.96 -4.52
N GLY A 242 -4.36 -32.22 -4.12
CA GLY A 242 -3.99 -33.29 -5.03
C GLY A 242 -2.48 -33.38 -5.27
N THR A 243 -2.08 -34.36 -6.07
CA THR A 243 -0.66 -34.73 -6.27
C THR A 243 -0.09 -34.29 -7.61
N ASP A 244 -0.92 -33.70 -8.48
CA ASP A 244 -0.49 -33.27 -9.79
C ASP A 244 0.46 -32.06 -9.66
N PRO A 245 1.55 -32.00 -10.45
CA PRO A 245 2.40 -30.82 -10.47
C PRO A 245 1.64 -29.59 -10.92
N PHE A 246 2.00 -28.44 -10.37
CA PHE A 246 1.43 -27.14 -10.73
C PHE A 246 2.51 -26.08 -10.84
N ASP A 247 2.23 -25.05 -11.62
CA ASP A 247 3.16 -23.98 -11.95
C ASP A 247 2.89 -22.73 -11.13
N MET A 248 3.97 -22.07 -10.71
CA MET A 248 3.96 -20.73 -10.15
C MET A 248 4.70 -19.82 -11.14
N GLU A 249 3.93 -19.03 -11.90
CA GLU A 249 4.46 -18.05 -12.85
C GLU A 249 4.98 -16.83 -12.08
N LEU A 250 6.26 -16.50 -12.25
CA LEU A 250 6.90 -15.38 -11.56
C LEU A 250 6.85 -14.12 -12.42
N ASN A 251 6.86 -12.95 -11.77
CA ASN A 251 6.82 -11.66 -12.45
C ASN A 251 7.99 -11.50 -13.44
N ALA A 252 7.70 -10.90 -14.60
CA ALA A 252 8.72 -10.64 -15.61
C ALA A 252 9.77 -9.65 -15.08
N GLY A 253 11.04 -9.87 -15.44
CA GLY A 253 12.17 -9.05 -14.99
C GLY A 253 12.60 -9.34 -13.55
N LEU A 254 12.01 -10.33 -12.87
CA LEU A 254 12.43 -10.75 -11.53
C LEU A 254 13.92 -11.17 -11.53
N PHE A 255 14.71 -10.58 -10.64
CA PHE A 255 16.11 -10.95 -10.44
C PHE A 255 16.32 -11.70 -9.12
N MET A 256 17.31 -12.58 -9.10
CA MET A 256 17.71 -13.30 -7.89
C MET A 256 18.61 -12.41 -7.02
N PRO A 257 18.29 -12.20 -5.72
CA PRO A 257 19.17 -11.49 -4.80
C PRO A 257 20.57 -12.10 -4.73
N ASP A 258 21.61 -11.28 -4.53
CA ASP A 258 23.00 -11.74 -4.56
C ASP A 258 23.32 -12.84 -3.54
N ASP A 259 22.69 -12.77 -2.37
CA ASP A 259 22.85 -13.73 -1.28
C ASP A 259 22.16 -15.08 -1.55
N ALA A 260 21.19 -15.11 -2.47
CA ALA A 260 20.49 -16.33 -2.86
C ALA A 260 21.34 -17.23 -3.79
N ASP A 261 21.05 -18.52 -3.73
CA ASP A 261 21.61 -19.56 -4.61
C ASP A 261 20.53 -20.45 -5.27
N GLY A 262 19.25 -20.18 -4.99
CA GLY A 262 18.15 -20.99 -5.49
C GLY A 262 16.78 -20.51 -5.05
N VAL A 263 15.80 -21.39 -5.22
CA VAL A 263 14.45 -21.24 -4.66
C VAL A 263 14.12 -22.43 -3.80
N CYS A 264 13.25 -22.21 -2.81
CA CYS A 264 12.71 -23.29 -1.99
C CYS A 264 11.21 -23.11 -1.74
N VAL A 265 10.53 -24.25 -1.53
CA VAL A 265 9.11 -24.32 -1.24
C VAL A 265 8.91 -24.75 0.21
N VAL A 266 8.11 -23.98 0.93
CA VAL A 266 7.62 -24.31 2.28
C VAL A 266 6.11 -24.53 2.21
N VAL A 267 5.64 -25.64 2.77
CA VAL A 267 4.20 -25.95 2.81
C VAL A 267 3.66 -25.63 4.20
N ARG A 268 2.63 -24.79 4.29
CA ARG A 268 2.01 -24.39 5.57
C ARG A 268 0.99 -25.43 6.03
N LYS A 269 1.49 -26.62 6.42
CA LYS A 269 0.69 -27.71 6.98
C LYS A 269 1.56 -28.72 7.74
N GLY A 270 1.21 -29.04 8.98
CA GLY A 270 1.92 -30.05 9.78
C GLY A 270 3.44 -29.83 9.80
N SER A 271 4.20 -30.93 9.81
CA SER A 271 5.61 -30.89 9.45
C SER A 271 5.74 -30.68 7.93
N SER A 272 6.69 -29.86 7.50
CA SER A 272 6.99 -29.67 6.08
C SER A 272 8.50 -29.58 5.87
N THR A 273 9.09 -30.62 5.29
CA THR A 273 10.47 -30.58 4.83
C THR A 273 10.58 -29.59 3.68
N VAL A 274 11.53 -28.66 3.80
CA VAL A 274 11.81 -27.68 2.76
C VAL A 274 12.34 -28.38 1.52
N CYS A 275 11.71 -28.12 0.38
CA CYS A 275 12.13 -28.63 -0.92
C CYS A 275 12.80 -27.50 -1.70
N SER A 276 14.00 -27.70 -2.23
CA SER A 276 14.76 -26.64 -2.89
C SER A 276 15.39 -27.08 -4.20
N THR A 277 15.65 -26.11 -5.07
CA THR A 277 16.44 -26.27 -6.29
C THR A 277 17.33 -25.06 -6.48
N ALA A 278 18.51 -25.25 -7.07
CA ALA A 278 19.38 -24.15 -7.45
C ALA A 278 18.72 -23.32 -8.57
N ALA A 279 19.01 -22.02 -8.56
CA ALA A 279 18.65 -21.10 -9.63
C ALA A 279 19.91 -20.74 -10.43
N PRO A 280 19.81 -20.49 -11.74
CA PRO A 280 20.97 -20.16 -12.54
C PRO A 280 21.52 -18.77 -12.18
N ASP A 281 22.85 -18.63 -12.12
CA ASP A 281 23.52 -17.34 -11.87
C ASP A 281 23.12 -16.25 -12.87
N SER A 282 22.57 -16.61 -14.04
CA SER A 282 22.03 -15.66 -15.01
C SER A 282 20.85 -14.84 -14.49
N MET A 283 20.19 -15.27 -13.40
CA MET A 283 19.17 -14.46 -12.72
C MET A 283 19.75 -13.37 -11.82
N LYS A 284 21.06 -13.41 -11.51
CA LYS A 284 21.71 -12.31 -10.78
C LYS A 284 21.88 -11.10 -11.69
N LEU A 285 21.85 -9.92 -11.09
CA LEU A 285 22.03 -8.68 -11.82
C LEU A 285 23.43 -8.61 -12.44
N LYS A 286 23.49 -8.14 -13.69
CA LYS A 286 24.76 -7.82 -14.33
C LYS A 286 25.30 -6.55 -13.71
N GLN A 287 26.61 -6.47 -13.55
CA GLN A 287 27.25 -5.26 -13.05
C GLN A 287 26.93 -4.07 -13.97
N SER A 288 26.40 -3.01 -13.38
CA SER A 288 26.23 -1.70 -13.99
C SER A 288 26.60 -0.62 -12.97
N LYS A 289 26.86 0.59 -13.44
CA LYS A 289 27.22 1.71 -12.58
C LYS A 289 25.94 2.29 -11.98
N HIS A 290 25.86 2.28 -10.65
CA HIS A 290 24.82 2.98 -9.90
C HIS A 290 24.90 4.49 -10.13
N LEU A 291 23.74 5.14 -10.29
CA LEU A 291 23.62 6.57 -10.53
C LEU A 291 23.01 7.29 -9.32
N TYR A 292 21.81 6.89 -8.92
CA TYR A 292 21.07 7.46 -7.79
C TYR A 292 19.87 6.59 -7.43
N ASP A 293 19.25 6.87 -6.28
CA ASP A 293 18.05 6.19 -5.79
C ASP A 293 16.95 7.18 -5.48
N PHE A 294 15.70 6.76 -5.60
CA PHE A 294 14.54 7.48 -5.06
C PHE A 294 13.53 6.50 -4.45
N ALA A 295 12.72 6.98 -3.50
CA ALA A 295 11.66 6.19 -2.89
C ALA A 295 10.29 6.64 -3.39
N VAL A 296 9.37 5.69 -3.49
CA VAL A 296 7.97 5.92 -3.88
C VAL A 296 7.07 5.27 -2.83
N ILE A 297 6.25 6.09 -2.20
CA ILE A 297 5.22 5.68 -1.23
C ILE A 297 3.88 6.24 -1.68
N THR A 298 2.77 5.67 -1.24
CA THR A 298 1.44 6.13 -1.67
C THR A 298 0.37 5.73 -0.67
N ASP A 299 -0.82 6.31 -0.81
CA ASP A 299 -2.04 5.89 -0.12
C ASP A 299 -1.79 5.85 1.40
N LEU A 300 -1.35 7.00 1.93
CA LEU A 300 -1.00 7.17 3.34
C LEU A 300 -2.26 7.25 4.22
N HIS A 301 -3.35 7.79 3.68
CA HIS A 301 -4.63 7.98 4.34
C HIS A 301 -4.54 8.54 5.77
N ILE A 302 -3.72 9.57 5.97
CA ILE A 302 -3.51 10.11 7.30
C ILE A 302 -4.84 10.63 7.88
N ASN A 303 -5.20 10.08 9.04
CA ASN A 303 -6.40 10.42 9.80
C ASN A 303 -6.15 10.07 11.28
N LYS A 304 -6.59 10.95 12.20
CA LYS A 304 -6.47 10.71 13.65
C LYS A 304 -7.25 9.47 14.10
N ASP A 305 -8.33 9.16 13.41
CA ASP A 305 -9.16 7.98 13.69
C ASP A 305 -8.53 6.66 13.20
N ARG A 306 -7.44 6.74 12.41
CA ARG A 306 -6.66 5.59 11.89
C ARG A 306 -5.17 5.75 12.19
N SER A 307 -4.86 5.88 13.49
CA SER A 307 -3.51 6.17 14.00
C SER A 307 -2.43 5.15 13.57
N GLU A 308 -2.82 3.92 13.24
CA GLU A 308 -1.96 2.89 12.70
C GLU A 308 -1.29 3.33 11.38
N PHE A 309 -1.97 4.11 10.53
CA PHE A 309 -1.41 4.57 9.26
C PHE A 309 -0.35 5.65 9.46
N THR A 310 -0.48 6.44 10.54
CA THR A 310 0.59 7.36 10.97
C THR A 310 1.83 6.57 11.43
N SER A 311 1.64 5.43 12.08
CA SER A 311 2.74 4.55 12.51
C SER A 311 3.41 3.86 11.31
N HIS A 312 2.62 3.44 10.32
CA HIS A 312 3.11 2.92 9.05
C HIS A 312 3.97 3.95 8.30
N LEU A 313 3.52 5.20 8.20
CA LEU A 313 4.30 6.28 7.59
C LEU A 313 5.65 6.48 8.30
N LYS A 314 5.68 6.45 9.64
CA LYS A 314 6.93 6.54 10.41
C LYS A 314 7.86 5.37 10.10
N ALA A 315 7.33 4.15 10.02
CA ALA A 315 8.12 2.96 9.67
C ALA A 315 8.68 3.04 8.24
N ALA A 316 7.88 3.53 7.28
CA ALA A 316 8.32 3.77 5.91
C ALA A 316 9.46 4.80 5.86
N MET A 317 9.33 5.92 6.55
CA MET A 317 10.35 6.96 6.62
C MET A 317 11.65 6.47 7.27
N GLU A 318 11.55 5.68 8.34
CA GLU A 318 12.73 5.08 8.99
C GLU A 318 13.42 4.05 8.09
N ASN A 319 12.66 3.24 7.35
CA ASN A 319 13.21 2.33 6.34
C ASN A 319 13.94 3.10 5.23
N ILE A 320 13.34 4.16 4.70
CA ILE A 320 13.98 5.00 3.68
C ILE A 320 15.29 5.58 4.21
N LYS A 321 15.25 6.18 5.41
CA LYS A 321 16.42 6.77 6.06
C LYS A 321 17.54 5.77 6.33
N THR A 322 17.19 4.54 6.68
CA THR A 322 18.16 3.49 7.05
C THR A 322 18.76 2.81 5.84
N LEU A 323 17.93 2.47 4.85
CA LEU A 323 18.35 1.70 3.67
C LEU A 323 18.92 2.59 2.56
N TYR A 324 18.41 3.82 2.41
CA TYR A 324 18.82 4.77 1.38
C TYR A 324 19.05 6.17 1.99
N PRO A 325 20.08 6.34 2.84
CA PRO A 325 20.36 7.62 3.50
C PRO A 325 20.69 8.76 2.53
N ASP A 326 21.19 8.42 1.33
CA ASP A 326 21.54 9.35 0.25
C ASP A 326 20.48 9.39 -0.87
N CYS A 327 19.26 8.92 -0.58
CA CYS A 327 18.11 8.95 -1.49
C CYS A 327 17.91 10.38 -2.05
N THR A 328 17.79 10.50 -3.38
CA THR A 328 17.70 11.79 -4.06
C THR A 328 16.36 12.47 -3.84
N ALA A 329 15.28 11.69 -3.71
CA ALA A 329 13.93 12.19 -3.51
C ALA A 329 12.99 11.11 -2.99
N ILE A 330 11.91 11.54 -2.34
CA ILE A 330 10.79 10.69 -1.97
C ILE A 330 9.56 11.25 -2.68
N PHE A 331 8.84 10.41 -3.42
CA PHE A 331 7.59 10.77 -4.07
C PHE A 331 6.43 10.11 -3.34
N THR A 332 5.39 10.89 -3.01
CA THR A 332 4.08 10.33 -2.69
C THR A 332 3.24 10.23 -3.96
N VAL A 333 2.45 9.17 -4.14
CA VAL A 333 1.60 8.96 -5.33
C VAL A 333 0.11 9.12 -4.99
N GLY A 334 -0.23 10.08 -4.13
CA GLY A 334 -1.63 10.42 -3.81
C GLY A 334 -2.17 9.78 -2.54
N ASP A 335 -3.41 10.14 -2.22
CA ASP A 335 -4.15 9.76 -1.01
C ASP A 335 -3.32 9.97 0.26
N ASN A 336 -2.75 11.18 0.32
CA ASN A 336 -1.87 11.61 1.40
C ASN A 336 -2.65 11.75 2.71
N THR A 337 -3.90 12.18 2.60
CA THR A 337 -4.87 12.30 3.67
C THR A 337 -6.09 11.45 3.36
N ASP A 338 -6.87 11.10 4.38
CA ASP A 338 -8.06 10.27 4.15
C ASP A 338 -9.26 11.05 3.59
N ASN A 339 -9.32 12.36 3.77
CA ASN A 339 -10.44 13.19 3.32
C ASN A 339 -10.03 14.57 2.81
N GLY A 340 -8.74 14.87 2.72
CA GLY A 340 -8.26 16.18 2.29
C GLY A 340 -8.49 17.28 3.32
N TYR A 341 -8.81 16.97 4.58
CA TYR A 341 -9.10 17.98 5.60
C TYR A 341 -7.82 18.60 6.19
N ALA A 342 -7.93 19.85 6.66
CA ALA A 342 -6.82 20.63 7.18
C ALA A 342 -6.10 19.92 8.33
N GLU A 343 -6.86 19.38 9.29
CA GLU A 343 -6.35 18.64 10.45
C GLU A 343 -5.62 17.34 10.09
N GLN A 344 -5.94 16.74 8.93
CA GLN A 344 -5.26 15.55 8.43
C GLN A 344 -3.94 15.92 7.76
N TYR A 345 -3.92 17.02 7.01
CA TYR A 345 -2.67 17.58 6.48
C TYR A 345 -1.74 18.07 7.59
N GLU A 346 -2.25 18.69 8.64
CA GLU A 346 -1.45 19.07 9.82
C GLU A 346 -0.80 17.84 10.44
N LEU A 347 -1.57 16.79 10.70
CA LEU A 347 -1.05 15.53 11.23
C LEU A 347 0.00 14.89 10.30
N LEU A 348 -0.24 14.91 8.98
CA LEU A 348 0.69 14.39 7.99
C LEU A 348 2.01 15.16 8.05
N MET A 349 1.96 16.49 7.98
CA MET A 349 3.16 17.33 7.94
C MET A 349 3.93 17.30 9.26
N ASP A 350 3.25 17.25 10.40
CA ASP A 350 3.87 17.07 11.72
C ASP A 350 4.56 15.70 11.84
N THR A 351 3.90 14.65 11.35
CA THR A 351 4.46 13.29 11.33
C THR A 351 5.72 13.25 10.46
N ILE A 352 5.65 13.79 9.25
CA ILE A 352 6.81 13.90 8.34
C ILE A 352 7.92 14.71 9.01
N ALA A 353 7.63 15.88 9.58
CA ALA A 353 8.65 16.70 10.24
C ALA A 353 9.38 15.94 11.36
N ALA A 354 8.69 15.04 12.07
CA ALA A 354 9.26 14.24 13.16
C ALA A 354 10.15 13.07 12.69
N CYS A 355 9.93 12.53 11.49
CA CYS A 355 10.61 11.30 11.03
C CYS A 355 11.28 11.39 9.66
N LYS A 356 11.16 12.52 8.94
CA LYS A 356 11.59 12.60 7.54
C LYS A 356 13.08 12.29 7.35
N PRO A 357 13.43 11.58 6.27
CA PRO A 357 14.78 11.55 5.75
C PRO A 357 15.26 12.95 5.31
N THR A 358 16.55 13.06 4.97
CA THR A 358 17.15 14.27 4.41
C THR A 358 16.66 14.58 2.99
N ALA A 359 16.22 13.55 2.27
CA ALA A 359 15.69 13.66 0.92
C ALA A 359 14.49 14.62 0.83
N PRO A 360 14.37 15.42 -0.24
CA PRO A 360 13.17 16.21 -0.51
C PRO A 360 11.95 15.30 -0.77
N LEU A 361 10.77 15.74 -0.31
CA LEU A 361 9.49 15.08 -0.57
C LEU A 361 8.72 15.82 -1.66
N TYR A 362 8.19 15.07 -2.61
CA TYR A 362 7.34 15.54 -3.70
C TYR A 362 5.99 14.85 -3.60
N PHE A 363 4.92 15.64 -3.59
CA PHE A 363 3.57 15.14 -3.38
C PHE A 363 2.79 15.09 -4.69
N THR A 364 2.08 13.99 -4.89
CA THR A 364 1.04 13.83 -5.92
C THR A 364 -0.32 13.94 -5.25
N LEU A 365 -1.31 14.55 -5.93
CA LEU A 365 -2.70 14.58 -5.47
C LEU A 365 -3.38 13.24 -5.72
N GLY A 366 -4.04 12.67 -4.71
CA GLY A 366 -4.98 11.57 -4.91
C GLY A 366 -6.44 11.99 -4.79
N ASN A 367 -7.35 11.03 -4.95
CA ASN A 367 -8.77 11.32 -4.85
C ASN A 367 -9.25 11.55 -3.42
N HIS A 368 -8.70 10.89 -2.41
CA HIS A 368 -9.07 11.17 -1.01
C HIS A 368 -8.63 12.58 -0.58
N ASP A 369 -7.61 13.14 -1.23
CA ASP A 369 -7.21 14.55 -1.06
C ASP A 369 -8.23 15.53 -1.67
N LEU A 370 -9.14 15.08 -2.53
CA LEU A 370 -10.08 15.89 -3.32
C LEU A 370 -11.56 15.61 -2.98
N MET A 371 -12.03 14.37 -3.11
CA MET A 371 -13.44 13.98 -3.31
C MET A 371 -14.40 14.36 -2.17
N TYR A 372 -13.89 14.55 -0.96
CA TYR A 372 -14.70 14.89 0.22
C TYR A 372 -14.85 16.41 0.42
N GLY A 373 -14.17 17.20 -0.39
CA GLY A 373 -14.37 18.65 -0.46
C GLY A 373 -15.61 19.03 -1.27
N THR A 374 -16.10 20.25 -1.06
CA THR A 374 -17.21 20.81 -1.84
C THR A 374 -16.77 21.64 -3.05
N ASP A 375 -15.49 22.01 -3.12
CA ASP A 375 -14.91 22.78 -4.21
C ASP A 375 -13.51 22.27 -4.55
N TYR A 376 -13.26 22.02 -5.84
CA TYR A 376 -11.99 21.50 -6.33
C TYR A 376 -10.82 22.46 -6.08
N ASN A 377 -11.01 23.76 -6.35
CA ASN A 377 -9.94 24.74 -6.21
C ASN A 377 -9.54 24.91 -4.75
N GLU A 378 -10.51 24.87 -3.82
CA GLU A 378 -10.24 24.91 -2.39
C GLU A 378 -9.39 23.71 -1.93
N GLN A 379 -9.72 22.49 -2.39
CA GLN A 379 -8.94 21.29 -2.05
C GLN A 379 -7.52 21.38 -2.61
N VAL A 380 -7.36 21.83 -3.87
CA VAL A 380 -6.04 22.03 -4.48
C VAL A 380 -5.25 23.12 -3.75
N GLU A 381 -5.88 24.23 -3.37
CA GLU A 381 -5.23 25.29 -2.59
C GLU A 381 -4.77 24.78 -1.22
N ARG A 382 -5.59 23.98 -0.55
CA ARG A 382 -5.24 23.36 0.74
C ARG A 382 -4.07 22.38 0.60
N PHE A 383 -4.11 21.49 -0.39
CA PHE A 383 -3.00 20.60 -0.71
C PHE A 383 -1.71 21.39 -0.93
N ARG A 384 -1.75 22.43 -1.77
CA ARG A 384 -0.58 23.28 -2.09
C ARG A 384 -0.06 24.01 -0.85
N TYR A 385 -0.96 24.50 0.01
CA TYR A 385 -0.61 25.20 1.24
C TYR A 385 0.18 24.30 2.18
N TYR A 386 -0.30 23.08 2.46
CA TYR A 386 0.35 22.19 3.41
C TYR A 386 1.59 21.48 2.84
N THR A 387 1.54 21.03 1.58
CA THR A 387 2.65 20.28 0.97
C THR A 387 3.77 21.19 0.44
N GLY A 388 3.48 22.48 0.22
CA GLY A 388 4.38 23.43 -0.42
C GLY A 388 4.48 23.26 -1.95
N MET A 389 3.69 22.36 -2.55
CA MET A 389 3.68 22.18 -4.01
C MET A 389 3.08 23.41 -4.70
N ARG A 390 3.77 23.91 -5.73
CA ARG A 390 3.39 25.17 -6.38
C ARG A 390 2.17 25.04 -7.28
N THR A 391 1.90 23.88 -7.82
CA THR A 391 0.79 23.55 -8.72
C THR A 391 0.37 22.10 -8.48
N PRO A 392 -0.87 21.71 -8.82
CA PRO A 392 -1.32 20.32 -8.63
C PRO A 392 -0.52 19.31 -9.46
N TYR A 393 -0.09 19.71 -10.66
CA TYR A 393 0.84 18.99 -11.52
C TYR A 393 2.08 19.84 -11.77
N TYR A 394 3.26 19.21 -11.87
CA TYR A 394 4.55 19.89 -12.01
C TYR A 394 5.63 18.95 -12.52
N SER A 395 6.77 19.51 -12.93
CA SER A 395 7.96 18.73 -13.23
C SER A 395 9.17 19.24 -12.47
N VAL A 396 10.07 18.33 -12.13
CA VAL A 396 11.39 18.64 -11.58
C VAL A 396 12.46 17.87 -12.35
N THR A 397 13.69 18.38 -12.31
CA THR A 397 14.85 17.69 -12.86
C THR A 397 15.83 17.44 -11.73
N LEU A 398 16.11 16.16 -11.47
CA LEU A 398 17.02 15.67 -10.45
C LEU A 398 18.00 14.72 -11.14
N GLU A 399 19.30 14.80 -10.85
CA GLU A 399 20.31 13.93 -11.46
C GLU A 399 20.18 13.83 -13.00
N ASP A 400 20.00 14.98 -13.66
CA ASP A 400 19.76 15.14 -15.11
C ASP A 400 18.56 14.36 -15.67
N THR A 401 17.66 13.85 -14.80
CA THR A 401 16.49 13.07 -15.17
C THR A 401 15.20 13.83 -14.93
N LYS A 402 14.23 13.67 -15.84
CA LYS A 402 12.92 14.33 -15.74
C LYS A 402 11.97 13.53 -14.85
N PHE A 403 11.43 14.18 -13.83
CA PHE A 403 10.35 13.68 -12.98
C PHE A 403 9.11 14.54 -13.22
N ILE A 404 7.97 13.92 -13.50
CA ILE A 404 6.71 14.59 -13.84
C ILE A 404 5.62 14.08 -12.90
N VAL A 405 5.00 15.00 -12.17
CA VAL A 405 3.85 14.72 -11.30
C VAL A 405 2.60 15.27 -11.97
N LEU A 406 1.60 14.41 -12.11
CA LEU A 406 0.30 14.69 -12.71
C LEU A 406 -0.79 14.72 -11.62
N ALA A 407 -1.94 15.29 -11.94
CA ALA A 407 -3.07 15.37 -11.02
C ALA A 407 -4.39 14.99 -11.71
N SER A 408 -5.37 14.62 -10.90
CA SER A 408 -6.76 14.56 -11.35
C SER A 408 -7.41 15.96 -11.29
N ASP A 409 -8.29 16.26 -12.23
CA ASP A 409 -9.05 17.52 -12.30
C ASP A 409 -10.53 17.38 -11.92
N SER A 410 -10.88 16.34 -11.16
CA SER A 410 -12.25 16.07 -10.69
C SER A 410 -12.34 15.73 -9.19
N LEU A 411 -13.54 15.94 -8.64
CA LEU A 411 -13.96 15.49 -7.30
C LEU A 411 -14.61 14.08 -7.34
N ASP A 412 -14.82 13.49 -8.52
CA ASP A 412 -15.61 12.24 -8.69
C ASP A 412 -14.91 10.98 -8.16
N GLY A 413 -13.69 11.11 -7.65
CA GLY A 413 -12.86 10.00 -7.16
C GLY A 413 -12.05 9.28 -8.24
N ASN A 414 -12.56 9.26 -9.47
CA ASN A 414 -11.85 8.69 -10.61
C ASN A 414 -10.83 9.68 -11.22
N GLY A 415 -9.87 9.16 -11.97
CA GLY A 415 -8.83 9.98 -12.60
C GLY A 415 -9.32 10.66 -13.88
N THR A 416 -9.23 11.99 -13.97
CA THR A 416 -9.45 12.76 -15.20
C THR A 416 -8.36 13.80 -15.41
N MET A 417 -8.07 14.14 -16.66
CA MET A 417 -7.09 15.18 -16.98
C MET A 417 -7.60 16.08 -18.08
N GLY A 418 -7.81 17.36 -17.77
CA GLY A 418 -8.30 18.39 -18.67
C GLY A 418 -7.30 18.81 -19.74
N LYS A 419 -7.77 19.60 -20.71
CA LYS A 419 -6.98 20.00 -21.89
C LYS A 419 -5.69 20.72 -21.51
N THR A 420 -5.73 21.61 -20.51
CA THR A 420 -4.58 22.42 -20.09
C THR A 420 -3.43 21.54 -19.60
N GLU A 421 -3.72 20.57 -18.73
CA GLU A 421 -2.70 19.65 -18.21
C GLU A 421 -2.20 18.68 -19.29
N ARG A 422 -3.08 18.19 -20.17
CA ARG A 422 -2.65 17.35 -21.32
C ARG A 422 -1.70 18.08 -22.27
N ASP A 423 -2.00 19.34 -22.59
CA ASP A 423 -1.13 20.15 -23.44
C ASP A 423 0.20 20.47 -22.74
N TRP A 424 0.15 20.71 -21.42
CA TRP A 424 1.34 20.90 -20.59
C TRP A 424 2.21 19.64 -20.53
N LEU A 425 1.64 18.46 -20.28
CA LEU A 425 2.34 17.18 -20.27
C LEU A 425 3.04 16.93 -21.62
N ARG A 426 2.33 17.16 -22.73
CA ARG A 426 2.92 17.07 -24.07
C ARG A 426 4.15 17.97 -24.21
N ALA A 427 4.03 19.23 -23.79
CA ALA A 427 5.13 20.20 -23.86
C ALA A 427 6.30 19.85 -22.92
N GLU A 428 6.05 19.21 -21.77
CA GLU A 428 7.11 18.71 -20.89
C GLU A 428 7.84 17.50 -21.49
N LEU A 429 7.10 16.54 -22.06
CA LEU A 429 7.67 15.37 -22.73
C LEU A 429 8.50 15.77 -23.96
N GLU A 430 8.06 16.77 -24.73
CA GLU A 430 8.82 17.31 -25.88
C GLU A 430 10.17 17.93 -25.51
N LYS A 431 10.42 18.24 -24.23
CA LYS A 431 11.72 18.69 -23.73
C LYS A 431 12.70 17.53 -23.50
N CYS A 432 12.23 16.29 -23.54
CA CYS A 432 13.00 15.09 -23.28
C CYS A 432 13.36 14.39 -24.61
N GLY A 433 14.51 13.73 -24.65
CA GLY A 433 14.85 12.79 -25.70
C GLY A 433 13.97 11.54 -25.63
N LYS A 434 13.69 10.92 -26.78
CA LYS A 434 12.85 9.71 -26.86
C LYS A 434 13.42 8.52 -26.10
N ASN A 435 14.74 8.47 -25.94
CA ASN A 435 15.44 7.40 -25.20
C ASN A 435 15.85 7.84 -23.78
N ASP A 436 15.45 9.02 -23.34
CA ASP A 436 15.72 9.48 -21.98
C ASP A 436 14.87 8.71 -20.98
N ARG A 437 15.38 8.56 -19.76
CA ARG A 437 14.54 8.11 -18.65
C ARG A 437 13.63 9.24 -18.23
N ILE A 438 12.37 8.88 -18.01
CA ILE A 438 11.36 9.81 -17.52
C ILE A 438 10.56 9.08 -16.45
N PHE A 439 10.46 9.66 -15.26
CA PHE A 439 9.66 9.10 -14.18
C PHE A 439 8.40 9.94 -14.02
N LEU A 440 7.25 9.30 -14.13
CA LEU A 440 5.95 9.96 -14.03
C LEU A 440 5.18 9.42 -12.84
N PHE A 441 4.41 10.28 -12.18
CA PHE A 441 3.60 9.94 -11.01
C PHE A 441 2.18 10.45 -11.24
N VAL A 442 1.21 9.57 -11.12
CA VAL A 442 -0.21 9.90 -11.14
C VAL A 442 -0.94 8.93 -10.23
N HIS A 443 -1.90 9.41 -9.45
CA HIS A 443 -2.50 8.56 -8.42
C HIS A 443 -3.26 7.36 -9.01
N GLN A 444 -4.24 7.59 -9.88
CA GLN A 444 -5.04 6.52 -10.46
C GLN A 444 -4.29 5.78 -11.60
N PRO A 445 -4.31 4.44 -11.64
CA PRO A 445 -3.68 3.67 -12.71
C PRO A 445 -4.38 3.83 -14.05
N LEU A 446 -3.69 3.46 -15.13
CA LEU A 446 -4.27 3.31 -16.46
C LEU A 446 -4.84 1.91 -16.62
N ILE A 447 -5.88 1.74 -17.43
CA ILE A 447 -6.57 0.45 -17.59
C ILE A 447 -5.64 -0.59 -18.22
N GLU A 448 -5.74 -1.86 -17.79
CA GLU A 448 -4.93 -2.98 -18.27
C GLU A 448 -3.41 -2.81 -18.07
N THR A 449 -2.98 -2.05 -17.06
CA THR A 449 -1.55 -1.83 -16.82
C THR A 449 -0.99 -2.53 -15.60
N VAL A 450 -1.68 -2.52 -14.47
CA VAL A 450 -1.17 -3.10 -13.20
C VAL A 450 -2.30 -3.74 -12.39
N SER A 451 -1.97 -4.57 -11.40
CA SER A 451 -2.95 -5.13 -10.47
C SER A 451 -3.87 -4.05 -9.86
N GLY A 452 -5.17 -4.36 -9.80
CA GLY A 452 -6.23 -3.40 -9.49
C GLY A 452 -6.71 -2.56 -10.69
N SER A 453 -6.20 -2.84 -11.91
CA SER A 453 -6.68 -2.23 -13.16
C SER A 453 -6.83 -3.22 -14.32
N LEU A 454 -6.64 -4.53 -14.06
CA LEU A 454 -6.66 -5.60 -15.06
C LEU A 454 -8.10 -6.07 -15.37
N TYR A 455 -8.95 -5.14 -15.80
CA TYR A 455 -10.39 -5.36 -16.00
C TYR A 455 -10.71 -6.58 -16.88
N SER A 456 -9.90 -6.84 -17.90
CA SER A 456 -10.05 -7.98 -18.81
C SER A 456 -9.76 -9.34 -18.16
N ARG A 457 -9.02 -9.36 -17.05
CA ARG A 457 -8.64 -10.58 -16.32
C ARG A 457 -9.76 -11.04 -15.40
N ASP A 458 -10.31 -10.12 -14.61
CA ASP A 458 -11.43 -10.37 -13.69
C ASP A 458 -12.13 -9.05 -13.38
N ASN A 459 -13.27 -8.77 -14.01
CA ASN A 459 -13.95 -7.49 -13.85
C ASN A 459 -14.76 -7.37 -12.55
N GLU A 460 -14.83 -8.41 -11.72
CA GLU A 460 -15.43 -8.35 -10.39
C GLU A 460 -14.39 -7.92 -9.34
N ILE A 461 -13.12 -8.34 -9.51
CA ILE A 461 -12.03 -8.08 -8.55
C ILE A 461 -11.07 -7.00 -9.05
N GLN A 462 -10.66 -7.06 -10.31
CA GLN A 462 -9.78 -6.10 -10.96
C GLN A 462 -10.61 -4.99 -11.62
N ASP A 463 -11.62 -4.50 -10.89
CA ASP A 463 -12.56 -3.48 -11.38
C ASP A 463 -11.84 -2.18 -11.74
N TRP A 464 -12.51 -1.31 -12.49
CA TRP A 464 -11.92 -0.14 -13.11
C TRP A 464 -12.46 1.18 -12.53
N TYR A 465 -11.69 1.76 -11.61
CA TYR A 465 -11.88 3.10 -11.05
C TYR A 465 -10.70 4.04 -11.32
N GLY A 466 -9.88 3.70 -12.32
CA GLY A 466 -8.66 4.44 -12.63
C GLY A 466 -8.87 5.71 -13.47
N PHE A 467 -7.89 6.00 -14.32
CA PHE A 467 -7.88 7.19 -15.18
C PHE A 467 -8.73 7.00 -16.45
N TYR A 468 -9.89 7.66 -16.57
CA TYR A 468 -10.91 7.46 -17.64
C TYR A 468 -10.44 7.81 -19.07
N ASP A 469 -11.26 8.42 -19.93
CA ASP A 469 -10.92 8.65 -21.36
C ASP A 469 -9.57 9.37 -21.58
N SER A 470 -9.13 10.16 -20.60
CA SER A 470 -7.79 10.77 -20.57
C SER A 470 -6.64 9.78 -20.37
N GLY A 471 -6.87 8.60 -19.79
CA GLY A 471 -5.86 7.57 -19.57
C GLY A 471 -5.26 7.03 -20.86
N ASN A 472 -6.09 6.77 -21.88
CA ASN A 472 -5.61 6.38 -23.21
C ASN A 472 -4.71 7.47 -23.84
N ILE A 473 -5.01 8.75 -23.58
CA ILE A 473 -4.21 9.86 -24.09
C ILE A 473 -2.83 9.89 -23.42
N ILE A 474 -2.77 9.66 -22.09
CA ILE A 474 -1.51 9.55 -21.36
C ILE A 474 -0.71 8.36 -21.90
N HIS A 475 -1.34 7.20 -22.05
CA HIS A 475 -0.69 6.00 -22.58
C HIS A 475 -0.11 6.24 -23.98
N ASP A 476 -0.89 6.81 -24.89
CA ASP A 476 -0.45 7.13 -26.25
C ASP A 476 0.75 8.09 -26.28
N MET A 477 0.80 9.08 -25.38
CA MET A 477 1.95 9.97 -25.24
C MET A 477 3.19 9.22 -24.74
N LEU A 478 3.02 8.32 -23.77
CA LEU A 478 4.11 7.59 -23.13
C LEU A 478 4.70 6.50 -24.03
N ARG A 479 3.94 5.95 -24.97
CA ARG A 479 4.44 4.95 -25.93
C ARG A 479 5.61 5.44 -26.78
N GLU A 480 5.74 6.75 -26.97
CA GLU A 480 6.88 7.35 -27.68
C GLU A 480 8.19 7.39 -26.86
N TYR A 481 8.13 7.03 -25.57
CA TYR A 481 9.25 7.08 -24.62
C TYR A 481 9.44 5.71 -23.94
N PRO A 482 10.11 4.75 -24.59
CA PRO A 482 10.22 3.37 -24.08
C PRO A 482 10.98 3.24 -22.74
N ASN A 483 11.73 4.27 -22.35
CA ASN A 483 12.42 4.35 -21.06
C ASN A 483 11.66 5.19 -20.01
N ALA A 484 10.40 5.56 -20.30
CA ALA A 484 9.53 6.17 -19.31
C ALA A 484 8.93 5.11 -18.38
N THR A 485 8.74 5.48 -17.11
CA THR A 485 8.07 4.65 -16.11
C THR A 485 6.99 5.48 -15.41
N LEU A 486 5.76 5.00 -15.43
CA LEU A 486 4.62 5.60 -14.74
C LEU A 486 4.34 4.84 -13.43
N PHE A 487 4.38 5.57 -12.32
CA PHE A 487 4.08 5.10 -10.98
C PHE A 487 2.67 5.51 -10.58
N THR A 488 1.89 4.56 -10.09
CA THR A 488 0.49 4.74 -9.69
C THR A 488 0.21 4.10 -8.32
N GLY A 489 -0.74 4.69 -7.59
CA GLY A 489 -1.28 4.17 -6.33
C GLY A 489 -2.73 3.74 -6.51
N HIS A 490 -3.63 4.20 -5.63
CA HIS A 490 -5.09 4.11 -5.70
C HIS A 490 -5.69 2.71 -5.55
N THR A 491 -5.03 1.69 -6.06
CA THR A 491 -5.54 0.32 -5.99
C THR A 491 -5.34 -0.25 -4.59
N HIS A 492 -4.21 0.05 -3.95
CA HIS A 492 -3.73 -0.60 -2.73
C HIS A 492 -3.39 -2.10 -2.91
N TRP A 493 -3.29 -2.60 -4.14
CA TRP A 493 -2.95 -4.01 -4.36
C TRP A 493 -1.53 -4.30 -3.85
N THR A 494 -1.32 -5.45 -3.20
CA THR A 494 0.00 -5.79 -2.67
C THR A 494 1.04 -5.96 -3.77
N LEU A 495 2.31 -5.83 -3.42
CA LEU A 495 3.43 -6.07 -4.32
C LEU A 495 3.65 -7.56 -4.66
N GLU A 496 2.89 -8.48 -4.09
CA GLU A 496 2.81 -9.89 -4.50
C GLU A 496 1.65 -10.19 -5.46
N SER A 497 0.88 -9.18 -5.83
CA SER A 497 -0.24 -9.35 -6.75
C SER A 497 0.22 -9.78 -8.15
N TYR A 498 -0.73 -10.11 -9.01
CA TYR A 498 -0.49 -10.65 -10.35
C TYR A 498 0.46 -9.84 -11.24
N GLN A 499 0.42 -8.51 -11.16
CA GLN A 499 1.22 -7.63 -12.01
C GLN A 499 1.53 -6.32 -11.27
N PRO A 500 2.52 -6.31 -10.36
CA PRO A 500 2.97 -5.09 -9.70
C PRO A 500 3.73 -4.18 -10.68
N VAL A 501 4.32 -4.76 -11.73
CA VAL A 501 5.04 -4.03 -12.79
C VAL A 501 4.69 -4.60 -14.16
N LEU A 502 4.30 -3.74 -15.09
CA LEU A 502 4.23 -4.04 -16.53
C LEU A 502 5.44 -3.42 -17.22
N ILE A 503 6.31 -4.26 -17.78
CA ILE A 503 7.51 -3.79 -18.50
C ILE A 503 7.17 -3.52 -19.97
N GLY A 504 7.36 -2.27 -20.40
CA GLY A 504 7.08 -1.83 -21.77
C GLY A 504 7.97 -2.46 -22.85
N ASN A 505 9.08 -3.09 -22.45
CA ASN A 505 9.89 -3.98 -23.29
C ASN A 505 10.35 -3.30 -24.60
N GLY A 506 10.80 -2.04 -24.50
CA GLY A 506 11.27 -1.22 -25.62
C GLY A 506 10.19 -0.79 -26.63
N ARG A 507 8.92 -1.17 -26.42
CA ARG A 507 7.79 -0.89 -27.32
C ARG A 507 6.77 0.08 -26.71
N ASP A 508 6.85 0.25 -25.40
CA ASP A 508 5.97 1.12 -24.62
C ASP A 508 6.73 1.59 -23.36
N ALA A 509 6.12 2.50 -22.59
CA ALA A 509 6.54 2.81 -21.23
C ALA A 509 6.30 1.62 -20.28
N SER A 510 6.94 1.65 -19.12
CA SER A 510 6.67 0.70 -18.03
C SER A 510 5.69 1.30 -17.01
N PHE A 511 4.90 0.46 -16.36
CA PHE A 511 3.86 0.87 -15.41
C PHE A 511 4.04 0.13 -14.08
N VAL A 512 3.87 0.85 -12.96
CA VAL A 512 4.19 0.34 -11.62
C VAL A 512 3.06 0.63 -10.65
N ASN A 513 2.51 -0.42 -10.05
CA ASN A 513 1.67 -0.33 -8.86
C ASN A 513 2.58 -0.11 -7.64
N CYS A 514 2.32 0.95 -6.88
CA CYS A 514 3.12 1.33 -5.71
C CYS A 514 2.55 0.81 -4.39
N ALA A 515 1.52 -0.05 -4.44
CA ALA A 515 0.82 -0.61 -3.28
C ALA A 515 0.20 0.48 -2.40
N SER A 516 0.32 0.37 -1.07
CA SER A 516 -0.17 1.36 -0.11
C SER A 516 0.55 1.26 1.22
N VAL A 517 0.84 2.41 1.82
CA VAL A 517 1.38 2.49 3.17
C VAL A 517 0.29 2.27 4.22
N GLY A 518 -0.93 2.75 3.97
CA GLY A 518 -2.05 2.67 4.91
C GLY A 518 -2.55 1.24 5.12
N TYR A 519 -3.08 0.64 4.06
CA TYR A 519 -3.68 -0.70 4.09
C TYR A 519 -3.68 -1.31 2.69
N LEU A 520 -3.78 -2.63 2.59
CA LEU A 520 -3.56 -3.35 1.34
C LEU A 520 -4.77 -4.20 0.92
N TRP A 521 -4.80 -4.54 -0.36
CA TRP A 521 -5.75 -5.45 -0.99
C TRP A 521 -5.03 -6.54 -1.78
N THR A 522 -5.71 -7.65 -2.00
CA THR A 522 -5.17 -8.82 -2.71
C THR A 522 -6.00 -9.14 -3.94
N ASP A 523 -5.46 -9.97 -4.83
CA ASP A 523 -6.18 -10.49 -6.00
C ASP A 523 -7.37 -11.42 -5.68
N GLU A 524 -7.75 -11.56 -4.41
CA GLU A 524 -8.97 -12.25 -3.95
C GLU A 524 -10.05 -11.26 -3.47
N ASP A 525 -9.89 -9.95 -3.74
CA ASP A 525 -10.72 -8.87 -3.22
C ASP A 525 -10.83 -8.89 -1.69
N LYS A 526 -9.68 -9.11 -1.03
CA LYS A 526 -9.58 -9.13 0.43
C LYS A 526 -8.64 -8.05 0.89
N SER A 527 -9.18 -7.16 1.74
CA SER A 527 -8.36 -6.29 2.55
C SER A 527 -7.45 -7.14 3.44
N THR A 528 -6.17 -6.78 3.40
CA THR A 528 -5.14 -7.31 4.29
C THR A 528 -4.50 -6.16 5.04
N GLY A 529 -4.05 -6.44 6.25
CA GLY A 529 -3.10 -5.54 6.90
C GLY A 529 -1.77 -5.54 6.13
N GLY A 530 -0.90 -4.60 6.47
CA GLY A 530 0.42 -4.47 5.83
C GLY A 530 0.74 -3.01 5.63
N SER A 531 1.97 -2.74 5.24
CA SER A 531 2.40 -1.41 4.81
C SER A 531 3.52 -1.57 3.80
N GLU A 532 3.26 -1.22 2.55
CA GLU A 532 4.19 -1.46 1.45
C GLU A 532 4.56 -0.18 0.70
N GLY A 533 5.72 -0.22 0.06
CA GLY A 533 6.19 0.82 -0.84
C GLY A 533 7.44 0.37 -1.61
N ILE A 534 7.97 1.25 -2.44
CA ILE A 534 8.99 0.89 -3.43
C ILE A 534 10.24 1.77 -3.28
N PHE A 535 11.40 1.13 -3.41
CA PHE A 535 12.66 1.79 -3.70
C PHE A 535 13.01 1.60 -5.17
N VAL A 536 13.42 2.68 -5.83
CA VAL A 536 13.88 2.67 -7.21
C VAL A 536 15.37 2.96 -7.24
N GLU A 537 16.14 1.97 -7.67
CA GLU A 537 17.59 2.12 -7.87
C GLU A 537 17.89 2.33 -9.35
N VAL A 538 18.58 3.42 -9.69
CA VAL A 538 18.86 3.78 -11.08
C VAL A 538 20.32 3.49 -11.41
N TYR A 539 20.55 2.63 -12.40
CA TYR A 539 21.88 2.26 -12.91
C TYR A 539 22.05 2.76 -14.35
N GLU A 540 23.25 2.75 -14.93
CA GLU A 540 23.43 3.18 -16.34
C GLU A 540 22.60 2.33 -17.32
N ASP A 541 22.51 1.02 -17.10
CA ASP A 541 21.92 0.06 -18.05
C ASP A 541 20.50 -0.41 -17.70
N TYR A 542 20.02 -0.17 -16.47
CA TYR A 542 18.71 -0.61 -16.02
C TYR A 542 18.21 0.23 -14.83
N ILE A 543 16.96 0.02 -14.45
CA ILE A 543 16.42 0.42 -13.14
C ILE A 543 15.95 -0.81 -12.39
N LEU A 544 16.02 -0.76 -11.05
CA LEU A 544 15.46 -1.78 -10.18
C LEU A 544 14.25 -1.22 -9.46
N ILE A 545 13.14 -1.97 -9.48
CA ILE A 545 11.96 -1.73 -8.67
C ILE A 545 11.99 -2.73 -7.52
N ARG A 546 12.19 -2.24 -6.30
CA ARG A 546 12.37 -3.07 -5.10
C ARG A 546 11.27 -2.79 -4.08
N GLY A 547 10.35 -3.73 -3.93
CA GLY A 547 9.25 -3.67 -2.98
C GLY A 547 9.68 -3.93 -1.55
N ARG A 548 9.08 -3.22 -0.60
CA ARG A 548 9.39 -3.29 0.83
C ARG A 548 8.11 -3.38 1.66
N GLU A 549 8.06 -4.29 2.61
CA GLU A 549 7.05 -4.33 3.68
C GLU A 549 7.65 -3.69 4.94
N TYR A 550 7.05 -2.58 5.38
CA TYR A 550 7.60 -1.70 6.40
C TYR A 550 7.33 -2.15 7.85
N ARG A 551 6.32 -2.99 8.09
CA ARG A 551 5.97 -3.46 9.44
C ARG A 551 6.94 -4.54 9.92
N ASN A 552 7.26 -5.48 9.04
CA ASN A 552 8.14 -6.61 9.33
C ASN A 552 9.59 -6.33 8.95
N ASN A 553 9.85 -5.21 8.28
CA ASN A 553 11.16 -4.89 7.75
C ASN A 553 11.68 -6.00 6.81
N THR A 554 10.82 -6.50 5.93
CA THR A 554 11.13 -7.53 4.92
C THR A 554 11.00 -6.99 3.48
N TRP A 555 11.77 -7.55 2.55
CA TRP A 555 11.65 -7.24 1.12
C TRP A 555 10.51 -8.04 0.51
N CYS A 556 9.66 -7.39 -0.29
CA CYS A 556 8.64 -8.08 -1.08
C CYS A 556 9.34 -8.81 -2.23
N ALA A 557 9.56 -10.12 -2.06
CA ALA A 557 10.37 -10.89 -3.01
C ALA A 557 9.73 -11.01 -4.40
N ALA A 558 8.41 -10.91 -4.49
CA ALA A 558 7.66 -10.89 -5.74
C ALA A 558 7.93 -9.62 -6.58
N THR A 559 8.35 -8.53 -5.95
CA THR A 559 8.69 -7.25 -6.58
C THR A 559 10.15 -6.91 -6.36
N GLN A 560 11.02 -7.68 -7.02
CA GLN A 560 12.44 -7.36 -7.19
C GLN A 560 12.72 -7.37 -8.69
N ILE A 561 12.28 -6.32 -9.38
CA ILE A 561 12.15 -6.29 -10.85
C ILE A 561 13.26 -5.43 -11.46
N CYS A 562 13.97 -5.98 -12.44
CA CYS A 562 14.94 -5.27 -13.27
C CYS A 562 14.30 -4.88 -14.59
N ILE A 563 14.32 -3.58 -14.91
CA ILE A 563 13.83 -3.03 -16.17
C ILE A 563 15.04 -2.52 -16.96
N PRO A 564 15.44 -3.20 -18.06
CA PRO A 564 16.53 -2.75 -18.90
C PRO A 564 16.25 -1.38 -19.52
N ARG A 565 17.31 -0.63 -19.79
CA ARG A 565 17.26 0.57 -20.62
C ARG A 565 17.27 0.17 -22.10
N PHE A 566 16.35 0.73 -22.89
CA PHE A 566 16.15 0.45 -24.31
C PHE A 566 16.76 1.51 -25.23
#